data_AF-A0A9P8FQP9-F1
#
_entry.id   AF-A0A9P8FQP9-F1
#
_cell.length_a   1.000
_cell.length_b   1.000
_cell.length_c   1.000
_cell.angle_alpha   90.00
_cell.angle_beta   90.00
_cell.angle_gamma   90.00
#
_symmetry.space_group_name_H-M   'P 1'
#
loop_
_entity.id
_entity.type
_entity.pdbx_description
1 polymer ?
#
loop_
_entity_poly.entity_id
_entity_poly.type
_entity_poly.pdbx_seq_one_letter_code
_entity_poly.pdbx_strand_id
1 'polypeptide(L)'
;MSNLLTQRQAEELHKSLIAYLTAAGLTNTAASLREELHIGDEFDDATRKKYEGLLEKKWTSVVRLQKKIMDLESRNTTLQTELDTATPTSLSRRNQDP
;
A
#
# COMPACT_ATOMS: atom_id res chain seq x y z
N MET A 1 -11.27 -7.32 19.75
CA MET A 1 -11.13 -6.91 18.33
C MET A 1 -10.12 -7.83 17.68
N SER A 2 -10.44 -8.45 16.54
CA SER A 2 -9.46 -9.24 15.80
C SER A 2 -8.43 -8.29 15.17
N ASN A 3 -7.16 -8.53 15.45
CA ASN A 3 -6.09 -7.79 14.79
C ASN A 3 -6.05 -8.20 13.32
N LEU A 4 -6.21 -7.22 12.42
CA LEU A 4 -6.09 -7.42 10.97
C LEU A 4 -4.68 -7.86 10.56
N LEU A 5 -3.68 -7.40 11.31
CA LEU A 5 -2.28 -7.73 11.08
C LEU A 5 -1.92 -9.02 11.82
N THR A 6 -1.18 -9.90 11.14
CA THR A 6 -0.45 -10.96 11.81
C THR A 6 0.59 -10.37 12.77
N GLN A 7 0.99 -11.14 13.76
CA GLN A 7 1.99 -10.72 14.75
C GLN A 7 3.25 -10.13 14.09
N ARG A 8 3.80 -10.85 13.09
CA ARG A 8 4.97 -10.39 12.34
C ARG A 8 4.71 -9.08 11.59
N GLN A 9 3.55 -8.90 10.97
CA GLN A 9 3.22 -7.66 10.28
C GLN A 9 3.10 -6.47 11.26
N ALA A 10 2.53 -6.71 12.44
CA ALA A 10 2.44 -5.70 13.50
C ALA A 10 3.85 -5.30 13.98
N GLU A 11 4.73 -6.27 14.24
CA GLU A 11 6.12 -6.01 14.63
C GLU A 11 6.89 -5.17 13.59
N GLU A 12 6.77 -5.51 12.30
CA GLU A 12 7.40 -4.73 11.22
C GLU A 12 6.84 -3.30 11.14
N LEU A 13 5.53 -3.13 11.33
CA LEU A 13 4.88 -1.83 11.38
C LEU A 13 5.41 -1.01 12.56
N HIS A 14 5.44 -1.60 13.76
CA HIS A 14 5.92 -0.93 14.98
C HIS A 14 7.37 -0.46 14.85
N LYS A 15 8.27 -1.33 14.35
CA LYS A 15 9.68 -0.98 14.07
C LYS A 15 9.78 0.19 13.10
N SER A 16 8.99 0.18 12.02
CA SER A 16 8.96 1.28 11.04
C SER A 16 8.43 2.59 11.63
N LEU A 17 7.44 2.52 12.54
CA LEU A 17 6.86 3.69 13.20
C LEU A 17 7.85 4.34 14.17
N ILE A 18 8.54 3.54 14.98
CA ILE A 18 9.58 4.04 15.90
C ILE A 18 10.73 4.67 15.11
N ALA A 19 11.18 4.03 14.02
CA ALA A 19 12.22 4.58 13.16
C ALA A 19 11.80 5.92 12.53
N TYR A 20 10.56 6.01 12.04
CA TYR A 20 9.99 7.24 11.50
C TYR A 20 9.94 8.36 12.53
N LEU A 21 9.38 8.11 13.72
CA LEU A 21 9.28 9.09 14.80
C LEU A 21 10.67 9.58 15.23
N THR A 22 11.63 8.66 15.34
CA THR A 22 13.01 9.02 15.68
C THR A 22 13.65 9.91 14.61
N ALA A 23 13.50 9.56 13.33
CA ALA A 23 14.03 10.35 12.21
C ALA A 23 13.36 11.73 12.09
N ALA A 24 12.09 11.84 12.50
CA ALA A 24 11.36 13.10 12.60
C ALA A 24 11.72 13.96 13.83
N GLY A 25 12.65 13.50 14.68
CA GLY A 25 13.04 14.20 15.91
C GLY A 25 12.06 14.03 17.08
N LEU A 26 11.05 13.16 16.95
CA LEU A 26 10.04 12.88 17.97
C LEU A 26 10.51 11.78 18.93
N THR A 27 11.70 11.96 19.51
CA THR A 27 12.42 10.93 20.28
C THR A 27 11.68 10.50 21.54
N ASN A 28 11.04 11.43 22.26
CA ASN A 28 10.26 11.10 23.47
C ASN A 28 9.07 10.20 23.14
N THR A 29 8.33 10.53 22.08
CA THR A 29 7.21 9.71 21.60
C THR A 29 7.68 8.34 21.14
N ALA A 30 8.81 8.28 20.42
CA ALA A 30 9.40 7.02 19.99
C ALA A 30 9.80 6.13 21.18
N ALA A 31 10.35 6.73 22.25
CA ALA A 31 10.72 6.02 23.47
C ALA A 31 9.51 5.48 24.23
N SER A 32 8.48 6.31 24.47
CA SER A 32 7.24 5.86 25.12
C SER A 32 6.56 4.75 24.34
N LEU A 33 6.46 4.89 23.02
CA LEU A 33 5.86 3.86 22.16
C LEU A 33 6.67 2.54 22.20
N ARG A 34 7.99 2.62 22.23
CA ARG A 34 8.86 1.43 22.34
C ARG A 34 8.58 0.67 23.63
N GLU A 35 8.43 1.39 24.74
CA GLU A 35 8.13 0.82 26.06
C GLU A 35 6.75 0.15 26.08
N GLU A 36 5.71 0.86 25.60
CA GLU A 36 4.34 0.34 25.52
C GLU A 36 4.21 -0.92 24.65
N LEU A 37 4.98 -0.98 23.57
CA LEU A 37 4.99 -2.12 22.65
C LEU A 37 5.93 -3.25 23.08
N HIS A 38 6.63 -3.09 24.22
CA HIS A 38 7.62 -4.03 24.75
C HIS A 38 8.66 -4.45 23.70
N ILE A 39 9.11 -3.51 22.87
CA ILE A 39 10.14 -3.76 21.85
C ILE A 39 11.51 -3.78 22.55
N GLY A 40 12.02 -4.99 22.75
CA GLY A 40 13.26 -5.27 23.46
C GLY A 40 14.51 -4.70 22.79
N ASP A 41 15.66 -4.99 23.40
CA ASP A 41 16.97 -4.43 23.01
C ASP A 41 17.46 -4.88 21.63
N GLU A 42 16.85 -5.91 21.04
CA GLU A 42 17.11 -6.35 19.66
C GLU A 42 16.83 -5.26 18.62
N PHE A 43 15.99 -4.27 18.94
CA PHE A 43 15.79 -3.08 18.10
C PHE A 43 16.84 -2.00 18.44
N ASP A 44 18.07 -2.26 18.04
CA ASP A 44 19.20 -1.35 18.23
C ASP A 44 19.25 -0.24 17.16
N ASP A 45 20.22 0.67 17.28
CA ASP A 45 20.43 1.76 16.35
C ASP A 45 20.69 1.30 14.91
N ALA A 46 21.41 0.17 14.75
CA ALA A 46 21.70 -0.41 13.44
C ALA A 46 20.42 -0.95 12.79
N THR A 47 19.56 -1.60 13.56
CA THR A 47 18.26 -2.10 13.10
C THR A 47 17.33 -0.93 12.80
N ARG A 48 17.21 0.05 13.70
CA ARG A 48 16.41 1.26 13.47
C ARG A 48 16.76 1.93 12.13
N LYS A 49 18.05 2.05 11.82
CA LYS A 49 18.52 2.65 10.56
C LYS A 49 18.08 1.87 9.31
N LYS A 50 17.85 0.55 9.39
CA LYS A 50 17.26 -0.24 8.29
C LYS A 50 15.79 0.10 8.04
N TYR A 51 15.08 0.54 9.08
CA TYR A 51 13.66 0.91 9.02
C TYR A 51 13.45 2.41 8.73
N GLU A 52 14.51 3.21 8.77
CA GLU A 52 14.46 4.64 8.47
C GLU A 52 13.94 4.90 7.04
N GLY A 53 12.92 5.75 6.91
CA GLY A 53 12.28 6.05 5.63
C GLY A 53 11.38 4.93 5.06
N LEU A 54 11.28 3.77 5.72
CA LEU A 54 10.51 2.63 5.21
C LEU A 54 9.01 2.93 5.20
N LEU A 55 8.51 3.59 6.23
CA LEU A 55 7.09 3.90 6.39
C LEU A 55 6.63 4.86 5.29
N GLU A 56 7.41 5.90 5.00
CA GLU A 56 7.16 6.89 3.97
C GLU A 56 7.24 6.29 2.56
N LYS A 57 8.24 5.42 2.31
CA LYS A 57 8.35 4.67 1.05
C LYS A 57 7.13 3.78 0.82
N LYS A 58 6.65 3.09 1.86
CA LYS A 58 5.43 2.26 1.76
C LYS A 58 4.20 3.12 1.53
N TRP A 59 4.03 4.21 2.27
CA TRP A 59 2.91 5.14 2.14
C TRP A 59 2.81 5.71 0.72
N THR A 60 3.91 6.28 0.21
CA THR A 60 3.96 6.83 -1.15
C THR A 60 3.75 5.76 -2.22
N SER A 61 4.27 4.54 -2.00
CA SER A 61 4.06 3.42 -2.92
C SER A 61 2.59 2.97 -2.97
N VAL A 62 1.88 2.92 -1.84
CA VAL A 62 0.45 2.58 -1.81
C VAL A 62 -0.35 3.54 -2.70
N VAL A 63 -0.16 4.85 -2.52
CA VAL A 63 -0.85 5.87 -3.32
C VAL A 63 -0.52 5.73 -4.81
N ARG A 64 0.77 5.50 -5.14
CA ARG A 64 1.20 5.32 -6.54
C ARG A 64 0.60 4.06 -7.16
N LEU A 65 0.55 2.96 -6.42
CA LEU A 65 -0.01 1.69 -6.88
C LEU A 65 -1.53 1.78 -7.06
N GLN A 66 -2.24 2.47 -6.16
CA GLN A 66 -3.67 2.73 -6.31
C GLN A 66 -3.98 3.50 -7.60
N LYS A 67 -3.22 4.57 -7.89
CA LYS A 67 -3.34 5.29 -9.17
C LYS A 67 -3.11 4.37 -10.37
N LYS A 68 -2.05 3.56 -10.31
CA LYS A 68 -1.74 2.61 -11.39
C LYS A 68 -2.84 1.57 -11.60
N ILE A 69 -3.46 1.09 -10.52
CA ILE A 69 -4.60 0.17 -10.58
C ILE A 69 -5.78 0.84 -11.29
N MET A 70 -6.15 2.06 -10.89
CA MET A 70 -7.24 2.80 -11.53
C MET A 70 -7.00 3.02 -13.04
N ASP A 71 -5.78 3.40 -13.42
CA ASP A 71 -5.42 3.58 -14.84
C ASP A 71 -5.54 2.26 -15.63
N LEU A 72 -5.12 1.14 -15.02
CA LEU A 72 -5.19 -0.18 -15.64
C LEU A 72 -6.63 -0.68 -15.75
N GLU A 73 -7.44 -0.49 -14.72
CA GLU A 73 -8.88 -0.82 -14.73
C GLU A 73 -9.61 -0.03 -15.82
N SER A 74 -9.36 1.29 -15.92
CA SER A 74 -9.94 2.13 -16.97
C SER A 74 -9.55 1.65 -18.37
N ARG A 75 -8.27 1.36 -18.61
CA ARG A 75 -7.80 0.83 -19.90
C ARG A 75 -8.42 -0.53 -20.21
N ASN A 76 -8.58 -1.40 -19.22
CA ASN A 76 -9.21 -2.70 -19.40
C ASN A 76 -10.67 -2.54 -19.82
N THR A 77 -11.43 -1.67 -19.16
CA THR A 77 -12.82 -1.36 -19.53
C THR A 77 -12.93 -0.82 -20.96
N THR A 78 -12.04 0.09 -21.37
CA THR A 78 -12.01 0.60 -22.75
C THR A 78 -11.76 -0.53 -23.77
N LEU A 79 -10.73 -1.35 -23.55
CA LEU A 79 -10.41 -2.47 -24.44
C LEU A 79 -11.52 -3.51 -24.50
N GLN A 80 -12.17 -3.81 -23.38
CA GLN A 80 -13.32 -4.71 -23.34
C GLN A 80 -14.49 -4.15 -24.16
N THR A 81 -14.76 -2.85 -24.05
CA THR A 81 -15.81 -2.17 -24.84
C THR A 81 -15.49 -2.19 -26.34
N GLU A 82 -14.24 -1.98 -26.73
CA GLU A 82 -13.80 -2.07 -28.13
C GLU A 82 -13.97 -3.49 -28.68
N LEU A 83 -13.65 -4.52 -27.90
CA LEU A 83 -13.85 -5.92 -28.31
C LEU A 83 -15.34 -6.24 -28.49
N ASP A 84 -16.17 -5.85 -27.52
CA ASP A 84 -17.61 -6.08 -27.55
C ASP A 84 -18.27 -5.38 -28.75
N THR A 85 -17.75 -4.23 -29.17
CA THR A 85 -18.26 -3.48 -30.34
C THR A 85 -17.68 -3.95 -31.67
N ALA A 86 -16.48 -4.54 -31.70
CA ALA A 86 -15.82 -5.07 -32.89
C ALA A 86 -16.23 -6.51 -33.26
N THR A 87 -16.94 -7.22 -32.38
CA THR A 87 -17.39 -8.60 -32.63
C THR A 87 -18.50 -8.62 -33.72
N PRO A 88 -18.48 -9.56 -34.70
CA PRO A 88 -19.42 -9.59 -35.82
C PRO A 88 -20.91 -9.57 -35.43
N THR A 89 -21.25 -10.14 -34.27
CA THR A 89 -22.61 -10.16 -33.72
C THR A 89 -23.15 -8.75 -33.42
N SER A 90 -22.27 -7.81 -33.07
CA SER A 90 -22.59 -6.42 -32.74
C SER A 90 -22.84 -5.58 -34.01
N LEU A 91 -22.07 -5.84 -35.06
CA LEU A 91 -22.26 -5.25 -36.39
C LEU A 91 -23.52 -5.79 -37.08
N SER A 92 -23.85 -7.07 -36.87
CA SER A 92 -25.03 -7.70 -37.48
C SER A 92 -26.36 -7.18 -36.91
N ARG A 93 -26.40 -6.66 -35.67
CA ARG A 93 -27.60 -6.02 -35.10
C ARG A 93 -27.82 -4.59 -35.59
N ARG A 94 -26.74 -3.86 -35.91
CA ARG A 94 -26.80 -2.47 -36.38
C ARG A 94 -27.26 -2.33 -37.84
N ASN A 95 -27.17 -3.40 -38.63
CA ASN A 95 -27.65 -3.45 -40.02
C ASN A 95 -29.07 -4.04 -40.16
N GLN A 96 -29.82 -4.22 -39.06
CA GLN A 96 -31.19 -4.74 -39.06
C GLN A 96 -32.24 -3.71 -38.60
N ASP A 97 -32.00 -2.41 -38.80
CA ASP A 97 -33.04 -1.39 -38.67
C ASP A 97 -33.74 -1.17 -40.05
N PRO A 98 -35.06 -1.41 -40.18
CA PRO A 98 -35.90 -0.89 -41.25
C PRO A 98 -36.39 0.54 -40.99
#